data_AF-A0A9E0WKX5-F1
#
_entry.id   AF-A0A9E0WKX5-F1
#
_cell.length_a   1.000
_cell.length_b   1.000
_cell.length_c   1.000
_cell.angle_alpha   90.00
_cell.angle_beta   90.00
_cell.angle_gamma   90.00
#
_symmetry.space_group_name_H-M   'P 1'
#
loop_
_entity.id
_entity.type
_entity.pdbx_description
1 polymer ?
#
loop_
_entity_poly.entity_id
_entity_poly.type
_entity_poly.pdbx_seq_one_letter_code
_entity_poly.pdbx_strand_id
1 'polypeptide(L)'
;MKNLCKYAFLFLGMLLMTFSCQKEVFEDSETSQQENFNSNIRINVGNDVTSDVVNYLNFKTNHTLHVTLKKDRIALSDNPITSRESSMGTVDTSKEIVVYNDSNAKHILSIIGNDDPNSLINIVIVMSEDQQYEYFLKYLFDDKPTLTDSNTIDMSVFSGSIETYDDQGQLVGTTFVNHGIFTEINGESSPCNDEEPFDPVDEDPNVDSTDTSGGGEGYGGNDYQSSTDDTGGGSWIDGGPDWQPCTLTNTIYMPCPVQEMTGDTSEEPHNASDCGAGVGSSYIYIWDCDGSVNRQMSEARISENPCDGPVAVLVNLDAMLTDIENCLGEDYSTEWFNNIDDYTIIADIHNYLNGNCNEESRAFMQLAINAIEDHGVVDFENKIIFDASWNDRDCEKSIVLNSTNGFGDISNSIQFLFNNNPNISLTYKTGDLESPPGQLICANTISDFDNNNNVNNISITFNNAFINQATDLMIFSIGLHENLHAILTILLENEMIDIDNDNVNLSYLVEEYANYRANWIINENPEYNPEDLEFLGHEAISDIVEDIATEIKSYGIYRGYDANDFHYEALAWTGLGDTLNFTLLEQDFQDSIEDIIDYETTNFAPLAEGQPCD
;
A
#
# COMPACT_ATOMS: atom_id res chain seq x y z
N MET A 1 56.04 44.43 14.90
CA MET A 1 55.79 43.08 14.36
C MET A 1 55.48 42.02 15.42
N LYS A 2 56.28 41.85 16.49
CA LYS A 2 56.00 40.79 17.52
C LYS A 2 54.67 40.93 18.28
N ASN A 3 54.12 42.14 18.42
CA ASN A 3 52.80 42.33 19.05
C ASN A 3 51.64 42.15 18.06
N LEU A 4 51.85 42.36 16.76
CA LEU A 4 50.80 42.18 15.75
C LEU A 4 50.40 40.71 15.60
N CYS A 5 51.38 39.79 15.70
CA CYS A 5 51.15 38.36 15.64
C CYS A 5 50.37 37.84 16.87
N LYS A 6 50.56 38.46 18.04
CA LYS A 6 49.82 38.11 19.26
C LYS A 6 48.36 38.55 19.20
N TYR A 7 48.09 39.73 18.62
CA TYR A 7 46.70 40.17 18.41
C TYR A 7 46.01 39.38 17.30
N ALA A 8 46.72 38.98 16.24
CA ALA A 8 46.17 38.11 15.19
C ALA A 8 45.75 36.73 15.75
N PHE A 9 46.57 36.11 16.60
CA PHE A 9 46.19 34.84 17.25
C PHE A 9 45.07 34.99 18.28
N LEU A 10 44.99 36.13 18.98
CA LEU A 10 43.90 36.39 19.92
C LEU A 10 42.57 36.69 19.21
N PHE A 11 42.62 37.33 18.03
CA PHE A 11 41.45 37.58 17.19
C PHE A 11 40.97 36.30 16.49
N LEU A 12 41.90 35.45 16.02
CA LEU A 12 41.58 34.15 15.43
C LEU A 12 41.00 33.18 16.50
N GLY A 13 41.52 33.22 17.73
CA GLY A 13 40.99 32.46 18.85
C GLY A 13 39.63 32.94 19.37
N MET A 14 39.29 34.23 19.20
CA MET A 14 37.93 34.74 19.48
C MET A 14 36.94 34.44 18.35
N LEU A 15 37.39 34.39 17.10
CA LEU A 15 36.53 34.00 15.96
C LEU A 15 36.17 32.51 15.98
N LEU A 16 37.06 31.66 16.51
CA LEU A 16 36.80 30.22 16.68
C LEU A 16 35.91 29.89 17.89
N MET A 17 35.69 30.84 18.81
CA MET A 17 34.79 30.66 19.96
C MET A 17 33.33 31.06 19.68
N THR A 18 33.03 31.59 18.48
CA THR A 18 31.66 31.91 18.05
C THR A 18 31.05 30.86 17.12
N PHE A 19 31.76 29.76 16.85
CA PHE A 19 31.26 28.58 16.11
C PHE A 19 31.11 27.36 17.02
N SER A 20 30.72 27.58 18.28
CA SER A 20 30.14 26.50 19.09
C SER A 20 28.67 26.35 18.69
N CYS A 21 28.42 25.71 17.55
CA CYS A 21 27.14 25.04 17.36
C CYS A 21 26.97 24.08 18.54
N GLN A 22 25.80 24.16 19.16
CA GLN A 22 25.38 23.18 20.13
C GLN A 22 25.54 21.80 19.48
N LYS A 23 26.25 20.94 20.19
CA LYS A 23 26.28 19.52 19.95
C LYS A 23 24.83 19.04 20.14
N GLU A 24 24.06 18.95 19.05
CA GLU A 24 22.93 18.04 19.02
C GLU A 24 23.56 16.65 19.13
N VAL A 25 23.48 16.13 20.35
CA VAL A 25 23.59 14.70 20.57
C VAL A 25 22.43 14.14 19.76
N PHE A 26 22.73 13.49 18.65
CA PHE A 26 21.86 12.47 18.11
C PHE A 26 21.76 11.42 19.22
N GLU A 27 20.77 11.60 20.11
CA GLU A 27 20.10 10.44 20.68
C GLU A 27 19.63 9.67 19.46
N ASP A 28 19.93 8.37 19.42
CA ASP A 28 19.26 7.43 18.53
C ASP A 28 17.79 7.78 18.61
N SER A 29 17.28 8.47 17.57
CA SER A 29 15.86 8.69 17.47
C SER A 29 15.33 7.28 17.29
N GLU A 30 14.77 6.73 18.37
CA GLU A 30 13.71 5.75 18.23
C GLU A 30 12.85 6.30 17.11
N THR A 31 12.91 5.61 15.98
CA THR A 31 12.10 5.85 14.80
C THR A 31 10.69 5.91 15.33
N SER A 32 10.21 7.12 15.59
CA SER A 32 8.79 7.40 15.52
C SER A 32 8.51 7.16 14.05
N GLN A 33 8.15 5.92 13.73
CA GLN A 33 7.41 5.62 12.53
C GLN A 33 6.28 6.63 12.55
N GLN A 34 6.44 7.67 11.76
CA GLN A 34 5.35 8.51 11.38
C GLN A 34 4.45 7.53 10.66
N GLU A 35 3.42 7.04 11.35
CA GLU A 35 2.41 6.15 10.81
C GLU A 35 1.82 6.88 9.61
N ASN A 36 2.40 6.62 8.44
CA ASN A 36 1.77 6.93 7.18
C ASN A 36 0.46 6.18 7.24
N PHE A 37 -0.64 6.93 7.24
CA PHE A 37 -1.99 6.41 7.18
C PHE A 37 -2.16 5.78 5.80
N ASN A 38 -1.61 4.58 5.62
CA ASN A 38 -1.90 3.73 4.48
C ASN A 38 -3.40 3.51 4.50
N SER A 39 -4.03 3.76 3.36
CA SER A 39 -5.44 3.41 3.21
C SER A 39 -5.59 1.95 3.56
N ASN A 40 -6.45 1.66 4.52
CA ASN A 40 -6.79 0.33 5.01
C ASN A 40 -7.45 -0.56 3.94
N ILE A 41 -7.34 -0.26 2.65
CA ILE A 41 -8.01 -0.94 1.55
C ILE A 41 -7.06 -1.03 0.37
N ARG A 42 -6.94 -2.23 -0.21
CA ARG A 42 -6.19 -2.52 -1.42
C ARG A 42 -7.04 -3.36 -2.37
N ILE A 43 -6.93 -3.11 -3.66
CA ILE A 43 -7.62 -3.91 -4.69
C ILE A 43 -6.57 -4.66 -5.50
N ASN A 44 -6.58 -5.98 -5.39
CA ASN A 44 -5.66 -6.87 -6.07
C ASN A 44 -6.34 -7.50 -7.29
N VAL A 45 -5.65 -7.56 -8.42
CA VAL A 45 -6.18 -8.11 -9.68
C VAL A 45 -5.18 -9.08 -10.30
N GLY A 46 -5.68 -10.18 -10.88
CA GLY A 46 -4.85 -11.14 -11.59
C GLY A 46 -3.80 -11.80 -10.70
N ASN A 47 -2.52 -11.55 -10.98
CA ASN A 47 -1.40 -12.13 -10.25
C ASN A 47 -1.14 -11.45 -8.90
N ASP A 48 -1.74 -10.29 -8.65
CA ASP A 48 -1.56 -9.55 -7.39
C ASP A 48 -2.47 -10.07 -6.28
N VAL A 49 -3.39 -10.98 -6.59
CA VAL A 49 -4.27 -11.61 -5.59
C VAL A 49 -3.42 -12.38 -4.58
N THR A 50 -3.67 -12.12 -3.31
CA THR A 50 -2.85 -12.58 -2.19
C THR A 50 -2.71 -14.10 -2.20
N SER A 51 -1.46 -14.59 -2.31
CA SER A 51 -1.19 -16.03 -2.40
C SER A 51 -1.72 -16.80 -1.19
N ASP A 52 -1.69 -16.19 0.01
CA ASP A 52 -2.15 -16.83 1.24
C ASP A 52 -3.64 -17.12 1.20
N VAL A 53 -4.44 -16.22 0.64
CA VAL A 53 -5.87 -16.41 0.44
C VAL A 53 -6.16 -17.51 -0.57
N VAL A 54 -5.43 -17.51 -1.69
CA VAL A 54 -5.55 -18.57 -2.71
C VAL A 54 -5.16 -19.93 -2.11
N ASN A 55 -4.12 -19.98 -1.30
CA ASN A 55 -3.67 -21.18 -0.59
C ASN A 55 -4.70 -21.65 0.42
N TYR A 56 -5.28 -20.74 1.21
CA TYR A 56 -6.33 -21.00 2.17
C TYR A 56 -7.57 -21.62 1.48
N LEU A 57 -8.05 -20.99 0.40
CA LEU A 57 -9.18 -21.47 -0.39
C LEU A 57 -8.88 -22.83 -1.04
N ASN A 58 -7.68 -23.03 -1.57
CA ASN A 58 -7.25 -24.30 -2.14
C ASN A 58 -7.22 -25.42 -1.10
N PHE A 59 -6.71 -25.13 0.10
CA PHE A 59 -6.67 -26.05 1.21
C PHE A 59 -8.08 -26.46 1.66
N LYS A 60 -8.98 -25.48 1.85
CA LYS A 60 -10.37 -25.73 2.26
C LYS A 60 -11.18 -26.48 1.19
N THR A 61 -11.07 -26.08 -0.08
CA THR A 61 -11.92 -26.62 -1.16
C THR A 61 -11.31 -27.82 -1.89
N ASN A 62 -10.16 -28.33 -1.43
CA ASN A 62 -9.39 -29.37 -2.13
C ASN A 62 -9.18 -29.02 -3.62
N HIS A 63 -8.79 -27.76 -3.87
CA HIS A 63 -8.55 -27.14 -5.19
C HIS A 63 -9.78 -27.00 -6.11
N THR A 64 -10.99 -27.19 -5.61
CA THR A 64 -12.20 -27.07 -6.46
C THR A 64 -12.80 -25.66 -6.48
N LEU A 65 -12.50 -24.83 -5.48
CA LEU A 65 -12.99 -23.46 -5.31
C LEU A 65 -14.52 -23.32 -5.41
N HIS A 66 -15.27 -24.41 -5.25
CA HIS A 66 -16.72 -24.41 -5.41
C HIS A 66 -17.44 -24.08 -4.09
N VAL A 67 -18.53 -23.33 -4.19
CA VAL A 67 -19.45 -23.02 -3.10
C VAL A 67 -20.75 -23.79 -3.32
N THR A 68 -21.30 -24.39 -2.27
CA THR A 68 -22.53 -25.19 -2.35
C THR A 68 -23.64 -24.62 -1.48
N LEU A 69 -24.88 -24.69 -1.99
CA LEU A 69 -26.08 -24.34 -1.24
C LEU A 69 -26.79 -25.61 -0.79
N LYS A 70 -26.98 -25.78 0.52
CA LYS A 70 -27.69 -26.93 1.10
C LYS A 70 -28.70 -26.51 2.14
N LYS A 71 -29.98 -26.45 1.76
CA LYS A 71 -31.10 -26.13 2.67
C LYS A 71 -30.80 -24.87 3.50
N ASP A 72 -30.58 -23.76 2.80
CA ASP A 72 -30.29 -22.45 3.41
C ASP A 72 -28.95 -22.39 4.15
N ARG A 73 -28.00 -23.25 3.74
CA ARG A 73 -26.59 -23.16 4.14
C ARG A 73 -25.66 -22.90 2.98
N ILE A 74 -24.73 -21.96 3.12
CA ILE A 74 -23.69 -21.61 2.13
C ILE A 74 -22.33 -22.08 2.65
N ALA A 75 -21.69 -23.05 2.01
CA ALA A 75 -20.38 -23.51 2.46
C ALA A 75 -19.44 -23.82 1.30
N LEU A 76 -18.13 -23.73 1.58
CA LEU A 76 -17.07 -24.23 0.71
C LEU A 76 -17.23 -25.76 0.52
N SER A 77 -16.98 -26.24 -0.71
CA SER A 77 -17.15 -27.65 -1.06
C SER A 77 -15.84 -28.42 -0.99
N ASP A 78 -15.79 -29.46 -0.14
CA ASP A 78 -14.60 -30.32 0.01
C ASP A 78 -14.54 -31.47 -1.00
N ASN A 79 -15.61 -31.70 -1.78
CA ASN A 79 -15.76 -32.91 -2.60
C ASN A 79 -15.90 -32.60 -4.11
N PRO A 80 -15.18 -33.34 -4.99
CA PRO A 80 -15.39 -33.25 -6.42
C PRO A 80 -16.83 -33.71 -6.76
N ILE A 81 -17.57 -32.79 -7.39
CA ILE A 81 -18.99 -32.82 -7.75
C ILE A 81 -19.44 -34.23 -8.20
N THR A 82 -19.93 -35.03 -7.26
CA THR A 82 -20.58 -36.32 -7.53
C THR A 82 -21.85 -36.54 -6.70
N SER A 83 -22.14 -35.65 -5.74
CA SER A 83 -23.38 -35.63 -4.94
C SER A 83 -24.40 -34.66 -5.56
N ARG A 84 -25.69 -34.88 -5.29
CA ARG A 84 -26.82 -34.05 -5.77
C ARG A 84 -26.94 -32.70 -5.04
N GLU A 85 -25.84 -31.96 -4.92
CA GLU A 85 -25.82 -30.61 -4.36
C GLU A 85 -25.81 -29.61 -5.52
N SER A 86 -26.62 -28.55 -5.42
CA SER A 86 -26.60 -27.44 -6.38
C SER A 86 -25.39 -26.57 -6.06
N SER A 87 -24.44 -26.44 -6.98
CA SER A 87 -23.35 -25.48 -6.82
C SER A 87 -23.94 -24.08 -6.81
N MET A 88 -23.61 -23.31 -5.78
CA MET A 88 -23.95 -21.90 -5.67
C MET A 88 -23.02 -21.02 -6.51
N GLY A 89 -21.82 -21.53 -6.80
CA GLY A 89 -20.86 -20.89 -7.68
C GLY A 89 -19.43 -21.40 -7.49
N THR A 90 -18.50 -20.65 -8.05
CA THR A 90 -17.04 -20.80 -7.87
C THR A 90 -16.49 -19.48 -7.34
N VAL A 91 -15.56 -19.53 -6.40
CA VAL A 91 -14.85 -18.34 -5.94
C VAL A 91 -14.01 -17.77 -7.08
N ASP A 92 -14.24 -16.50 -7.41
CA ASP A 92 -13.48 -15.77 -8.42
C ASP A 92 -12.21 -15.19 -7.80
N THR A 93 -11.07 -15.81 -8.12
CA THR A 93 -9.74 -15.36 -7.68
C THR A 93 -9.07 -14.44 -8.69
N SER A 94 -9.80 -13.88 -9.66
CA SER A 94 -9.24 -12.88 -10.57
C SER A 94 -9.18 -11.47 -9.97
N LYS A 95 -9.94 -11.24 -8.89
CA LYS A 95 -9.99 -9.99 -8.16
C LYS A 95 -10.21 -10.23 -6.68
N GLU A 96 -9.51 -9.46 -5.87
CA GLU A 96 -9.58 -9.48 -4.41
C GLU A 96 -9.62 -8.05 -3.90
N ILE A 97 -10.45 -7.79 -2.89
CA ILE A 97 -10.41 -6.55 -2.11
C ILE A 97 -9.87 -6.90 -0.73
N VAL A 98 -8.75 -6.30 -0.34
CA VAL A 98 -8.13 -6.49 0.97
C VAL A 98 -8.41 -5.27 1.81
N VAL A 99 -8.94 -5.47 3.01
CA VAL A 99 -9.09 -4.41 4.00
C VAL A 99 -8.13 -4.70 5.15
N TYR A 100 -7.13 -3.85 5.34
CA TYR A 100 -6.18 -3.94 6.43
C TYR A 100 -6.73 -3.25 7.69
N ASN A 101 -6.54 -3.88 8.83
CA ASN A 101 -6.68 -3.31 10.14
C ASN A 101 -5.38 -3.59 10.90
N ASP A 102 -5.13 -2.89 12.00
CA ASP A 102 -3.89 -3.00 12.79
C ASP A 102 -3.62 -4.44 13.26
N SER A 103 -4.67 -5.27 13.38
CA SER A 103 -4.60 -6.64 13.89
C SER A 103 -4.93 -7.74 12.87
N ASN A 104 -5.46 -7.40 11.69
CA ASN A 104 -5.88 -8.40 10.70
C ASN A 104 -6.05 -7.82 9.28
N ALA A 105 -6.05 -8.70 8.29
CA ALA A 105 -6.44 -8.40 6.92
C ALA A 105 -7.73 -9.16 6.57
N LYS A 106 -8.72 -8.45 6.02
CA LYS A 106 -9.98 -9.02 5.54
C LYS A 106 -9.95 -9.08 4.01
N HIS A 107 -9.95 -10.29 3.47
CA HIS A 107 -9.87 -10.55 2.04
C HIS A 107 -11.24 -10.91 1.48
N ILE A 108 -11.73 -10.14 0.53
CA ILE A 108 -13.08 -10.25 -0.02
C ILE A 108 -13.00 -10.70 -1.47
N LEU A 109 -13.60 -11.85 -1.78
CA LEU A 109 -13.65 -12.43 -3.13
C LEU A 109 -15.10 -12.69 -3.54
N SER A 110 -15.39 -12.50 -4.81
CA SER A 110 -16.73 -12.74 -5.35
C SER A 110 -16.97 -14.21 -5.66
N ILE A 111 -18.22 -14.66 -5.62
CA ILE A 111 -18.63 -16.00 -6.02
C ILE A 111 -19.44 -15.90 -7.32
N ILE A 112 -18.89 -16.45 -8.41
CA ILE A 112 -19.49 -16.44 -9.75
C ILE A 112 -20.30 -17.71 -10.02
N GLY A 113 -21.35 -17.59 -10.85
CA GLY A 113 -22.18 -18.74 -11.25
C GLY A 113 -23.38 -19.01 -10.35
N ASN A 114 -23.79 -18.03 -9.54
CA ASN A 114 -25.07 -18.04 -8.84
C ASN A 114 -26.22 -17.85 -9.86
N ASP A 115 -27.21 -18.75 -9.82
CA ASP A 115 -28.36 -18.73 -10.74
C ASP A 115 -29.36 -17.61 -10.46
N ASP A 116 -29.25 -16.93 -9.31
CA ASP A 116 -30.15 -15.83 -8.95
C ASP A 116 -29.59 -14.46 -9.40
N PRO A 117 -30.16 -13.85 -10.46
CA PRO A 117 -29.68 -12.59 -11.02
C PRO A 117 -29.92 -11.37 -10.10
N ASN A 118 -30.70 -11.55 -9.03
CA ASN A 118 -30.95 -10.52 -8.02
C ASN A 118 -30.14 -10.79 -6.76
N SER A 119 -29.00 -11.48 -6.88
CA SER A 119 -28.12 -11.69 -5.75
C SER A 119 -26.65 -11.69 -6.13
N LEU A 120 -25.84 -11.22 -5.19
CA LEU A 120 -24.38 -11.27 -5.25
C LEU A 120 -23.88 -11.91 -3.96
N ILE A 121 -22.87 -12.76 -4.04
CA ILE A 121 -22.31 -13.42 -2.87
C ILE A 121 -20.80 -13.19 -2.87
N ASN A 122 -20.29 -12.78 -1.72
CA ASN A 122 -18.87 -12.68 -1.46
C ASN A 122 -18.49 -13.65 -0.35
N ILE A 123 -17.27 -14.19 -0.44
CA ILE A 123 -16.59 -14.81 0.69
C ILE A 123 -15.64 -13.78 1.29
N VAL A 124 -15.65 -13.68 2.62
CA VAL A 124 -14.71 -12.85 3.38
C VAL A 124 -13.81 -13.79 4.18
N ILE A 125 -12.51 -13.65 4.01
CA ILE A 125 -11.49 -14.43 4.72
C ILE A 125 -10.72 -13.45 5.59
N VAL A 126 -10.79 -13.64 6.89
CA VAL A 126 -10.06 -12.82 7.86
C VAL A 126 -8.78 -13.55 8.22
N MET A 127 -7.65 -12.87 8.07
CA MET A 127 -6.32 -13.38 8.40
C MET A 127 -5.68 -12.47 9.46
N SER A 128 -5.39 -13.02 10.63
CA SER A 128 -4.53 -12.40 11.65
C SER A 128 -3.27 -13.23 11.85
N GLU A 129 -2.38 -12.81 12.74
CA GLU A 129 -1.15 -13.57 13.08
C GLU A 129 -1.48 -14.99 13.59
N ASP A 130 -2.56 -15.13 14.36
CA ASP A 130 -2.90 -16.36 15.07
C ASP A 130 -4.09 -17.12 14.50
N GLN A 131 -4.94 -16.47 13.69
CA GLN A 131 -6.23 -17.02 13.31
C GLN A 131 -6.59 -16.74 11.85
N GLN A 132 -7.26 -17.72 11.24
CA GLN A 132 -7.83 -17.60 9.90
C GLN A 132 -9.24 -18.20 9.89
N TYR A 133 -10.24 -17.41 9.52
CA TYR A 133 -11.63 -17.88 9.41
C TYR A 133 -12.33 -17.24 8.22
N GLU A 134 -13.40 -17.88 7.75
CA GLU A 134 -14.20 -17.44 6.62
C GLU A 134 -15.67 -17.22 6.99
N TYR A 135 -16.32 -16.30 6.29
CA TYR A 135 -17.77 -16.15 6.30
C TYR A 135 -18.28 -15.66 4.95
N PHE A 136 -19.59 -15.71 4.73
CA PHE A 136 -20.20 -15.28 3.48
C PHE A 136 -21.14 -14.10 3.68
N LEU A 137 -21.08 -13.17 2.73
CA LEU A 137 -22.03 -12.08 2.60
C LEU A 137 -22.84 -12.28 1.33
N LYS A 138 -24.16 -12.37 1.46
CA LYS A 138 -25.09 -12.47 0.32
C LYS A 138 -25.96 -11.23 0.26
N TYR A 139 -25.79 -10.46 -0.80
CA TYR A 139 -26.59 -9.29 -1.12
C TYR A 139 -27.78 -9.75 -1.95
N LEU A 140 -28.99 -9.48 -1.48
CA LEU A 140 -30.25 -9.70 -2.16
C LEU A 140 -30.81 -8.34 -2.56
N PHE A 141 -31.08 -8.13 -3.85
CA PHE A 141 -31.62 -6.87 -4.33
C PHE A 141 -33.15 -6.95 -4.49
N ASP A 142 -33.86 -5.93 -4.01
CA ASP A 142 -35.33 -5.82 -4.19
C ASP A 142 -35.69 -5.72 -5.68
N ASP A 143 -34.89 -4.95 -6.41
CA ASP A 143 -34.95 -4.78 -7.86
C ASP A 143 -33.60 -5.15 -8.48
N LYS A 144 -33.54 -5.39 -9.80
CA LYS A 144 -32.27 -5.68 -10.48
C LYS A 144 -31.25 -4.57 -10.13
N PRO A 145 -30.03 -4.91 -9.69
CA PRO A 145 -29.04 -3.90 -9.31
C PRO A 145 -28.84 -2.91 -10.46
N THR A 146 -28.90 -1.62 -10.13
CA THR A 146 -28.47 -0.58 -11.06
C THR A 146 -26.95 -0.63 -11.06
N LEU A 147 -26.41 -1.17 -12.15
CA LEU A 147 -24.98 -1.16 -12.38
C LEU A 147 -24.62 0.23 -12.91
N THR A 148 -23.53 0.78 -12.40
CA THR A 148 -22.88 1.96 -12.98
C THR A 148 -22.32 1.63 -14.37
N ASP A 149 -21.88 2.64 -15.12
CA ASP A 149 -21.23 2.44 -16.41
C ASP A 149 -19.97 1.57 -16.31
N SER A 150 -19.34 1.49 -15.13
CA SER A 150 -18.19 0.64 -14.79
C SER A 150 -18.56 -0.75 -14.26
N ASN A 151 -19.82 -1.16 -14.38
CA ASN A 151 -20.31 -2.47 -13.92
C ASN A 151 -20.15 -2.70 -12.40
N THR A 152 -20.16 -1.62 -11.61
CA THR A 152 -20.16 -1.67 -10.14
C THR A 152 -21.57 -1.46 -9.59
N ILE A 153 -21.81 -1.93 -8.36
CA ILE A 153 -23.08 -1.70 -7.65
C ILE A 153 -22.97 -0.38 -6.91
N ASP A 154 -23.85 0.57 -7.25
CA ASP A 154 -24.01 1.78 -6.47
C ASP A 154 -24.80 1.48 -5.18
N MET A 155 -24.06 1.42 -4.07
CA MET A 155 -24.64 1.13 -2.76
C MET A 155 -25.48 2.28 -2.20
N SER A 156 -25.36 3.51 -2.72
CA SER A 156 -26.20 4.64 -2.32
C SER A 156 -27.65 4.47 -2.76
N VAL A 157 -27.88 3.67 -3.81
CA VAL A 157 -29.22 3.32 -4.30
C VAL A 157 -29.61 1.88 -3.98
N PHE A 158 -28.74 1.14 -3.29
CA PHE A 158 -29.00 -0.26 -2.92
C PHE A 158 -30.25 -0.36 -2.05
N SER A 159 -31.20 -1.20 -2.48
CA SER A 159 -32.39 -1.57 -1.73
C SER A 159 -32.55 -3.09 -1.75
N GLY A 160 -32.69 -3.68 -0.58
CA GLY A 160 -32.74 -5.13 -0.41
C GLY A 160 -32.23 -5.58 0.96
N SER A 161 -31.58 -6.74 1.02
CA SER A 161 -30.99 -7.27 2.25
C SER A 161 -29.56 -7.78 2.06
N ILE A 162 -28.77 -7.74 3.13
CA ILE A 162 -27.44 -8.30 3.25
C ILE A 162 -27.54 -9.42 4.28
N GLU A 163 -27.41 -10.65 3.83
CA GLU A 163 -27.44 -11.85 4.65
C GLU A 163 -26.00 -12.29 4.99
N THR A 164 -25.72 -12.50 6.27
CA THR A 164 -24.41 -12.94 6.77
C THR A 164 -24.49 -14.41 7.17
N TYR A 165 -23.57 -15.23 6.66
CA TYR A 165 -23.48 -16.65 6.96
C TYR A 165 -22.13 -16.98 7.59
N ASP A 166 -22.11 -17.77 8.66
CA ASP A 166 -20.89 -18.22 9.34
C ASP A 166 -20.04 -19.20 8.50
N ASP A 167 -18.91 -19.65 9.06
CA ASP A 167 -18.00 -20.64 8.45
C ASP A 167 -18.66 -22.02 8.24
N GLN A 168 -19.71 -22.32 9.01
CA GLN A 168 -20.57 -23.51 8.85
C GLN A 168 -21.70 -23.30 7.83
N GLY A 169 -21.75 -22.10 7.24
CA GLY A 169 -22.73 -21.67 6.28
C GLY A 169 -24.11 -21.38 6.84
N GLN A 170 -24.27 -21.16 8.13
CA GLN A 170 -25.56 -20.86 8.75
C GLN A 170 -25.82 -19.36 8.71
N LEU A 171 -27.05 -18.97 8.36
CA LEU A 171 -27.48 -17.59 8.42
C LEU A 171 -27.44 -17.11 9.89
N VAL A 172 -26.49 -16.22 10.19
CA VAL A 172 -26.32 -15.64 11.53
C VAL A 172 -26.90 -14.23 11.62
N GLY A 173 -27.07 -13.54 10.49
CA GLY A 173 -27.72 -12.24 10.48
C GLY A 173 -28.23 -11.77 9.11
N THR A 174 -29.07 -10.75 9.16
CA THR A 174 -29.71 -10.12 8.01
C THR A 174 -29.86 -8.63 8.27
N THR A 175 -29.36 -7.83 7.34
CA THR A 175 -29.43 -6.37 7.38
C THR A 175 -30.25 -5.88 6.20
N PHE A 176 -31.34 -5.17 6.45
CA PHE A 176 -32.18 -4.57 5.41
C PHE A 176 -31.70 -3.16 5.09
N VAL A 177 -31.61 -2.85 3.80
CA VAL A 177 -31.16 -1.56 3.29
C VAL A 177 -32.21 -1.02 2.32
N ASN A 178 -32.50 0.26 2.42
CA ASN A 178 -33.45 0.96 1.55
C ASN A 178 -32.81 2.25 1.05
N HIS A 179 -32.46 2.29 -0.23
CA HIS A 179 -31.70 3.38 -0.88
C HIS A 179 -30.44 3.76 -0.09
N GLY A 180 -29.59 2.76 0.16
CA GLY A 180 -28.33 2.92 0.91
C GLY A 180 -28.48 3.13 2.42
N ILE A 181 -29.70 3.22 2.95
CA ILE A 181 -29.98 3.44 4.37
C ILE A 181 -30.35 2.12 5.04
N PHE A 182 -29.63 1.73 6.09
CA PHE A 182 -29.98 0.58 6.93
C PHE A 182 -31.33 0.82 7.63
N THR A 183 -32.28 -0.08 7.44
CA THR A 183 -33.63 0.04 8.02
C THR A 183 -33.87 -0.91 9.19
N GLU A 184 -33.27 -2.10 9.14
CA GLU A 184 -33.46 -3.16 10.15
C GLU A 184 -32.27 -4.11 10.14
N ILE A 185 -31.83 -4.56 11.32
CA ILE A 185 -30.72 -5.49 11.48
C ILE A 185 -31.15 -6.58 12.44
N ASN A 186 -31.10 -7.83 11.99
CA ASN A 186 -31.48 -9.01 12.74
C ASN A 186 -30.28 -9.95 12.81
N GLY A 187 -29.79 -10.28 14.01
CA GLY A 187 -28.65 -11.18 14.19
C GLY A 187 -27.29 -10.49 14.03
N GLU A 188 -26.27 -11.26 13.63
CA GLU A 188 -24.87 -10.83 13.54
C GLU A 188 -24.49 -10.39 12.12
N SER A 189 -23.85 -9.22 11.99
CA SER A 189 -23.34 -8.72 10.70
C SER A 189 -21.95 -9.25 10.36
N SER A 190 -21.18 -9.69 11.36
CA SER A 190 -19.86 -10.30 11.26
C SER A 190 -19.80 -11.48 12.24
N PRO A 191 -19.88 -12.74 11.78
CA PRO A 191 -19.82 -13.89 12.67
C PRO A 191 -18.39 -14.02 13.16
N CYS A 192 -18.23 -13.87 14.45
CA CYS A 192 -16.97 -14.03 15.11
C CYS A 192 -17.08 -15.09 16.17
N ASN A 193 -16.10 -16.00 16.18
CA ASN A 193 -15.96 -16.93 17.29
C ASN A 193 -15.43 -16.14 18.48
N ASP A 194 -16.32 -15.45 19.18
CA ASP A 194 -16.05 -14.78 20.46
C ASP A 194 -15.75 -15.78 21.58
N GLU A 195 -15.78 -17.09 21.30
CA GLU A 195 -15.25 -18.10 22.20
C GLU A 195 -13.72 -18.06 22.15
N GLU A 196 -13.12 -17.09 22.85
CA GLU A 196 -11.78 -17.31 23.38
C GLU A 196 -11.79 -18.69 24.05
N PRO A 197 -10.80 -19.56 23.76
CA PRO A 197 -10.70 -20.82 24.46
C PRO A 197 -10.59 -20.48 25.94
N PHE A 198 -11.69 -20.70 26.68
CA PHE A 198 -11.74 -20.48 28.11
C PHE A 198 -10.56 -21.24 28.68
N ASP A 199 -9.50 -20.51 29.05
CA ASP A 199 -8.36 -21.09 29.72
C ASP A 199 -8.97 -21.70 30.98
N PRO A 200 -8.94 -23.04 31.13
CA PRO A 200 -9.61 -23.68 32.24
C PRO A 200 -8.98 -23.07 33.48
N VAL A 201 -9.77 -22.27 34.20
CA VAL A 201 -9.34 -21.67 35.46
C VAL A 201 -8.83 -22.83 36.28
N ASP A 202 -7.52 -22.84 36.53
CA ASP A 202 -6.88 -23.84 37.37
C ASP A 202 -7.61 -23.78 38.72
N GLU A 203 -8.58 -24.67 38.92
CA GLU A 203 -9.24 -24.86 40.20
C GLU A 203 -8.18 -25.40 41.15
N ASP A 204 -7.50 -24.47 41.83
CA ASP A 204 -6.55 -24.71 42.89
C ASP A 204 -7.27 -25.55 43.98
N PRO A 205 -6.96 -26.85 44.14
CA PRO A 205 -7.79 -27.73 44.93
C PRO A 205 -7.31 -27.70 46.38
N ASN A 206 -7.42 -26.55 47.07
CA ASN A 206 -7.15 -26.55 48.51
C ASN A 206 -7.63 -25.33 49.30
N VAL A 207 -8.93 -25.22 49.58
CA VAL A 207 -9.38 -24.55 50.83
C VAL A 207 -10.49 -25.35 51.49
N ASP A 208 -10.06 -26.27 52.34
CA ASP A 208 -10.88 -26.92 53.37
C ASP A 208 -11.21 -25.87 54.44
N SER A 209 -12.43 -25.34 54.44
CA SER A 209 -12.93 -24.57 55.59
C SER A 209 -14.40 -24.85 55.83
N THR A 210 -14.60 -25.75 56.79
CA THR A 210 -15.83 -26.02 57.52
C THR A 210 -16.45 -24.75 58.11
N ASP A 211 -17.73 -24.48 57.85
CA ASP A 211 -18.67 -24.09 58.91
C ASP A 211 -20.17 -24.16 58.49
N THR A 212 -20.79 -25.25 58.94
CA THR A 212 -22.02 -25.31 59.75
C THR A 212 -23.22 -24.36 59.52
N SER A 213 -24.35 -24.97 59.15
CA SER A 213 -25.69 -24.93 59.82
C SER A 213 -26.90 -24.25 59.14
N GLY A 214 -27.99 -25.04 59.05
CA GLY A 214 -29.41 -24.62 59.03
C GLY A 214 -30.03 -24.58 57.63
N GLY A 215 -30.99 -25.41 57.22
CA GLY A 215 -32.03 -26.15 57.93
C GLY A 215 -33.40 -25.66 57.43
N GLY A 216 -34.19 -26.52 56.77
CA GLY A 216 -35.55 -26.17 56.34
C GLY A 216 -36.19 -27.16 55.37
N GLU A 217 -36.80 -28.21 55.90
CA GLU A 217 -37.71 -29.12 55.19
C GLU A 217 -39.05 -28.44 54.85
N GLY A 218 -39.69 -28.85 53.75
CA GLY A 218 -41.08 -28.43 53.47
C GLY A 218 -41.71 -28.98 52.19
N TYR A 219 -42.26 -30.19 52.27
CA TYR A 219 -43.52 -30.65 51.66
C TYR A 219 -43.89 -30.29 50.20
N GLY A 220 -43.94 -31.33 49.35
CA GLY A 220 -45.21 -31.90 48.85
C GLY A 220 -45.88 -31.25 47.62
N GLY A 221 -46.07 -32.05 46.56
CA GLY A 221 -47.08 -31.77 45.54
C GLY A 221 -46.78 -32.38 44.18
N ASN A 222 -47.30 -33.58 43.93
CA ASN A 222 -47.55 -34.05 42.56
C ASN A 222 -48.67 -33.19 41.97
N ASP A 223 -48.47 -32.62 40.78
CA ASP A 223 -49.57 -32.44 39.85
C ASP A 223 -49.13 -32.65 38.40
N TYR A 224 -49.90 -33.51 37.75
CA TYR A 224 -49.86 -33.82 36.33
C TYR A 224 -50.67 -32.72 35.63
N GLN A 225 -50.03 -31.81 34.91
CA GLN A 225 -50.72 -30.96 33.93
C GLN A 225 -49.93 -30.89 32.62
N SER A 226 -50.43 -31.68 31.67
CA SER A 226 -50.34 -31.43 30.25
C SER A 226 -51.10 -30.13 29.94
N SER A 227 -50.40 -29.05 29.60
CA SER A 227 -50.94 -28.00 28.75
C SER A 227 -50.05 -27.81 27.53
N THR A 228 -50.67 -28.06 26.38
CA THR A 228 -50.32 -27.47 25.10
C THR A 228 -50.55 -25.97 25.22
N ASP A 229 -49.50 -25.15 25.13
CA ASP A 229 -49.65 -23.74 24.82
C ASP A 229 -48.58 -23.29 23.82
N ASP A 230 -49.13 -23.02 22.64
CA ASP A 230 -48.71 -22.10 21.60
C ASP A 230 -48.01 -20.86 22.19
N THR A 231 -46.77 -20.59 21.77
CA THR A 231 -46.06 -19.33 22.09
C THR A 231 -45.49 -18.73 20.81
N GLY A 232 -46.40 -18.23 19.97
CA GLY A 232 -46.13 -17.00 19.22
C GLY A 232 -46.03 -15.85 20.22
N GLY A 233 -44.80 -15.54 20.65
CA GLY A 233 -44.49 -14.47 21.57
C GLY A 233 -43.46 -13.53 20.96
N GLY A 234 -43.92 -12.47 20.29
CA GLY A 234 -43.09 -11.29 20.05
C GLY A 234 -42.80 -10.63 21.40
N SER A 235 -41.56 -10.75 21.88
CA SER A 235 -41.10 -10.06 23.07
C SER A 235 -40.72 -8.64 22.71
N TRP A 236 -41.27 -7.68 23.47
CA TRP A 236 -40.76 -6.32 23.52
C TRP A 236 -39.39 -6.33 24.19
N ILE A 237 -38.45 -5.54 23.66
CA ILE A 237 -37.13 -5.32 24.27
C ILE A 237 -37.31 -4.26 25.37
N ASP A 238 -37.07 -4.68 26.61
CA ASP A 238 -37.00 -3.81 27.79
C ASP A 238 -35.58 -3.22 27.87
N GLY A 239 -35.48 -1.90 27.84
CA GLY A 239 -34.22 -1.16 27.91
C GLY A 239 -33.67 -1.13 29.33
N GLY A 240 -32.83 -2.10 29.68
CA GLY A 240 -32.00 -2.10 30.88
C GLY A 240 -30.59 -1.54 30.59
N PRO A 241 -29.98 -0.75 31.48
CA PRO A 241 -28.84 0.12 31.11
C PRO A 241 -27.44 -0.52 31.08
N ASP A 242 -27.23 -1.81 31.39
CA ASP A 242 -25.85 -2.25 31.66
C ASP A 242 -25.33 -3.48 30.90
N TRP A 243 -26.15 -4.23 30.14
CA TRP A 243 -25.65 -5.35 29.32
C TRP A 243 -26.58 -5.59 28.13
N GLN A 244 -26.33 -4.93 27.00
CA GLN A 244 -26.95 -5.29 25.72
C GLN A 244 -25.92 -6.04 24.86
N PRO A 245 -26.26 -7.22 24.31
CA PRO A 245 -25.48 -7.81 23.22
C PRO A 245 -25.53 -6.87 22.01
N CYS A 246 -24.44 -6.84 21.24
CA CYS A 246 -24.22 -5.95 20.11
C CYS A 246 -25.45 -5.90 19.19
N THR A 247 -26.20 -4.79 19.21
CA THR A 247 -27.26 -4.53 18.23
C THR A 247 -27.02 -3.16 17.61
N LEU A 248 -26.92 -3.14 16.28
CA LEU A 248 -26.67 -1.97 15.43
C LEU A 248 -27.87 -0.98 15.38
N THR A 249 -28.56 -0.76 16.50
CA THR A 249 -29.89 -0.11 16.54
C THR A 249 -29.89 1.42 16.62
N ASN A 250 -28.74 2.11 16.53
CA ASN A 250 -28.70 3.58 16.59
C ASN A 250 -28.13 4.24 15.33
N THR A 251 -28.73 3.94 14.18
CA THR A 251 -28.62 4.81 12.99
C THR A 251 -29.75 5.86 13.04
N ILE A 252 -29.48 7.06 13.54
CA ILE A 252 -30.41 8.20 13.36
C ILE A 252 -30.06 8.91 12.05
N TYR A 253 -30.82 8.60 11.01
CA TYR A 253 -31.00 9.46 9.85
C TYR A 253 -31.74 10.72 10.30
N MET A 254 -31.09 11.89 10.30
CA MET A 254 -31.81 13.15 10.23
C MET A 254 -31.70 13.69 8.79
N PRO A 255 -32.70 13.44 7.93
CA PRO A 255 -32.84 14.28 6.76
C PRO A 255 -33.10 15.68 7.29
N CYS A 256 -32.39 16.70 6.79
CA CYS A 256 -32.90 18.06 6.92
C CYS A 256 -34.05 18.18 5.91
N PRO A 257 -35.33 18.15 6.31
CA PRO A 257 -36.38 18.45 5.36
C PRO A 257 -36.21 19.92 4.98
N VAL A 258 -36.09 20.19 3.68
CA VAL A 258 -36.30 21.53 3.13
C VAL A 258 -37.80 21.83 3.27
N GLN A 259 -38.24 22.24 4.46
CA GLN A 259 -39.59 22.76 4.65
C GLN A 259 -39.59 24.25 4.37
N GLU A 260 -40.36 24.64 3.35
CA GLU A 260 -40.78 26.02 3.14
C GLU A 260 -41.40 26.57 4.43
N MET A 261 -40.78 27.59 5.00
CA MET A 261 -41.26 28.26 6.21
C MET A 261 -42.62 28.93 5.95
N THR A 262 -43.70 28.33 6.45
CA THR A 262 -44.93 29.06 6.78
C THR A 262 -45.17 28.93 8.27
N GLY A 263 -45.00 30.04 8.99
CA GLY A 263 -44.88 30.05 10.44
C GLY A 263 -46.16 29.81 11.22
N ASP A 264 -46.00 29.27 12.43
CA ASP A 264 -46.59 29.77 13.67
C ASP A 264 -45.84 29.15 14.85
N THR A 265 -45.70 29.88 15.96
CA THR A 265 -44.85 29.53 17.11
C THR A 265 -45.69 29.04 18.30
N SER A 266 -45.46 27.82 18.79
CA SER A 266 -45.66 27.48 20.21
C SER A 266 -44.91 26.20 20.64
N GLU A 267 -43.96 26.41 21.57
CA GLU A 267 -43.51 25.57 22.69
C GLU A 267 -43.59 24.02 22.60
N GLU A 268 -42.44 23.36 22.33
CA GLU A 268 -41.84 22.13 22.93
C GLU A 268 -40.76 21.54 21.98
N PRO A 269 -40.04 20.46 22.37
CA PRO A 269 -38.64 20.40 22.77
C PRO A 269 -37.59 20.66 21.66
N HIS A 270 -36.33 20.90 22.04
CA HIS A 270 -35.20 21.30 21.18
C HIS A 270 -35.16 20.58 19.81
N ASN A 271 -35.46 21.33 18.75
CA ASN A 271 -35.48 20.88 17.36
C ASN A 271 -34.17 21.19 16.63
N ALA A 272 -33.87 20.32 15.66
CA ALA A 272 -32.79 20.30 14.68
C ALA A 272 -32.63 21.59 13.85
N SER A 273 -32.24 22.70 14.50
CA SER A 273 -32.09 24.01 13.87
C SER A 273 -30.66 24.57 13.89
N ASP A 274 -29.68 23.80 14.37
CA ASP A 274 -28.26 24.18 14.40
C ASP A 274 -27.41 23.58 13.24
N CYS A 275 -28.04 22.91 12.26
CA CYS A 275 -27.34 22.48 11.05
C CYS A 275 -27.21 23.67 10.09
N GLY A 276 -26.00 24.25 10.03
CA GLY A 276 -25.66 25.32 9.10
C GLY A 276 -25.94 24.89 7.65
N ALA A 277 -26.62 25.76 6.91
CA ALA A 277 -26.89 25.58 5.50
C ALA A 277 -25.59 25.69 4.68
N GLY A 278 -25.11 24.58 4.14
CA GLY A 278 -24.01 24.54 3.19
C GLY A 278 -23.46 23.13 3.06
N VAL A 279 -23.49 22.60 1.83
CA VAL A 279 -22.94 21.32 1.35
C VAL A 279 -23.54 20.06 1.99
N GLY A 280 -24.47 19.44 1.26
CA GLY A 280 -24.96 18.09 1.56
C GLY A 280 -23.95 17.05 1.10
N SER A 281 -22.95 16.76 1.93
CA SER A 281 -22.13 15.57 1.82
C SER A 281 -22.75 14.48 2.69
N SER A 282 -23.35 13.48 2.05
CA SER A 282 -23.90 12.30 2.70
C SER A 282 -22.77 11.29 2.93
N TYR A 283 -22.27 11.21 4.18
CA TYR A 283 -21.32 10.18 4.56
C TYR A 283 -22.07 8.92 4.97
N ILE A 284 -21.67 7.77 4.43
CA ILE A 284 -22.03 6.47 4.99
C ILE A 284 -20.77 5.92 5.64
N TYR A 285 -20.71 5.98 6.96
CA TYR A 285 -19.68 5.32 7.75
C TYR A 285 -20.16 3.93 8.14
N ILE A 286 -19.29 2.94 8.00
CA ILE A 286 -19.45 1.64 8.64
C ILE A 286 -18.80 1.78 10.02
N TRP A 287 -19.59 1.58 11.08
CA TRP A 287 -19.21 1.83 12.45
C TRP A 287 -18.32 0.73 13.00
N ASP A 288 -17.44 1.08 13.95
CA ASP A 288 -16.82 0.09 14.83
C ASP A 288 -17.81 -0.39 15.91
N CYS A 289 -17.39 -1.42 16.66
CA CYS A 289 -18.18 -2.05 17.71
C CYS A 289 -18.28 -1.22 19.01
N ASP A 290 -17.69 -0.02 19.10
CA ASP A 290 -17.63 0.77 20.32
C ASP A 290 -18.63 1.95 20.38
N GLY A 291 -19.30 2.24 19.26
CA GLY A 291 -20.37 3.24 19.20
C GLY A 291 -19.88 4.69 19.30
N SER A 292 -18.58 4.94 19.12
CA SER A 292 -18.03 6.29 19.03
C SER A 292 -18.07 6.81 17.58
N VAL A 293 -18.58 8.03 17.40
CA VAL A 293 -18.42 8.76 16.14
C VAL A 293 -17.00 9.30 16.13
N ASN A 294 -16.03 8.51 15.68
CA ASN A 294 -14.66 8.99 15.53
C ASN A 294 -14.58 9.86 14.26
N ARG A 295 -14.77 11.17 14.42
CA ARG A 295 -14.53 12.18 13.36
C ARG A 295 -13.05 12.27 12.94
N GLN A 296 -12.20 11.48 13.56
CA GLN A 296 -10.81 11.27 13.21
C GLN A 296 -10.56 9.77 13.39
N MET A 297 -10.09 9.05 12.37
CA MET A 297 -9.61 7.66 12.51
C MET A 297 -8.30 7.58 13.33
N SER A 298 -7.92 8.62 14.09
CA SER A 298 -6.60 8.72 14.72
C SER A 298 -6.49 8.10 16.11
N GLU A 299 -7.58 7.60 16.71
CA GLU A 299 -7.54 6.98 18.05
C GLU A 299 -8.60 5.88 18.22
N ALA A 300 -8.71 4.94 17.28
CA ALA A 300 -9.43 3.70 17.57
C ALA A 300 -8.65 2.95 18.66
N ARG A 301 -9.30 2.63 19.78
CA ARG A 301 -8.66 1.80 20.81
C ARG A 301 -8.35 0.44 20.19
N ILE A 302 -7.11 -0.02 20.37
CA ILE A 302 -6.67 -1.39 20.07
C ILE A 302 -7.69 -2.34 20.69
N SER A 303 -8.56 -2.90 19.86
CA SER A 303 -9.36 -4.05 20.23
C SER A 303 -8.53 -5.27 19.88
N GLU A 304 -8.25 -6.09 20.89
CA GLU A 304 -7.62 -7.40 20.69
C GLU A 304 -8.54 -8.35 19.92
N ASN A 305 -9.81 -7.97 19.69
CA ASN A 305 -10.74 -8.76 18.90
C ASN A 305 -10.45 -8.61 17.39
N PRO A 306 -9.98 -9.65 16.68
CA PRO A 306 -9.72 -9.61 15.23
C PRO A 306 -11.00 -9.42 14.39
N CYS A 307 -12.15 -9.36 15.04
CA CYS A 307 -13.46 -9.11 14.45
C CYS A 307 -13.80 -7.65 14.27
N ASP A 308 -13.17 -6.79 15.05
CA ASP A 308 -13.42 -5.36 15.00
C ASP A 308 -12.81 -4.76 13.73
N GLY A 309 -13.49 -3.78 13.15
CA GLY A 309 -13.09 -3.07 11.95
C GLY A 309 -14.04 -3.25 10.76
N PRO A 310 -14.03 -2.34 9.78
CA PRO A 310 -14.97 -2.32 8.66
C PRO A 310 -14.92 -3.62 7.84
N VAL A 311 -16.09 -4.18 7.54
CA VAL A 311 -16.28 -5.47 6.83
C VAL A 311 -16.56 -5.29 5.33
N ALA A 312 -16.89 -4.07 4.93
CA ALA A 312 -16.97 -3.63 3.55
C ALA A 312 -16.54 -2.16 3.53
N VAL A 313 -16.09 -1.64 2.39
CA VAL A 313 -15.91 -0.21 2.24
C VAL A 313 -16.83 0.33 1.17
N LEU A 314 -17.68 1.26 1.60
CA LEU A 314 -18.48 2.09 0.73
C LEU A 314 -17.61 3.24 0.26
N VAL A 315 -17.14 3.15 -0.98
CA VAL A 315 -16.35 4.20 -1.60
C VAL A 315 -17.33 5.26 -2.13
N ASN A 316 -17.45 6.40 -1.44
CA ASN A 316 -18.23 7.53 -1.93
C ASN A 316 -17.38 8.33 -2.93
N LEU A 317 -17.51 7.99 -4.21
CA LEU A 317 -16.71 8.60 -5.27
C LEU A 317 -16.87 10.13 -5.30
N ASP A 318 -18.10 10.64 -5.19
CA ASP A 318 -18.37 12.09 -5.20
C ASP A 318 -17.65 12.82 -4.05
N ALA A 319 -17.56 12.20 -2.88
CA ALA A 319 -16.84 12.74 -1.74
C ALA A 319 -15.32 12.77 -1.99
N MET A 320 -14.76 11.68 -2.55
CA MET A 320 -13.34 11.62 -2.87
C MET A 320 -12.96 12.64 -3.94
N LEU A 321 -13.79 12.77 -4.98
CA LEU A 321 -13.63 13.79 -6.00
C LEU A 321 -13.67 15.19 -5.40
N THR A 322 -14.62 15.47 -4.51
CA THR A 322 -14.71 16.75 -3.80
C THR A 322 -13.45 17.03 -2.98
N ASP A 323 -12.91 16.03 -2.28
CA ASP A 323 -11.68 16.18 -1.50
C ASP A 323 -10.46 16.44 -2.39
N ILE A 324 -10.34 15.72 -3.50
CA ILE A 324 -9.28 15.94 -4.49
C ILE A 324 -9.39 17.34 -5.10
N GLU A 325 -10.58 17.78 -5.52
CA GLU A 325 -10.84 19.11 -6.06
C GLU A 325 -10.53 20.21 -5.04
N ASN A 326 -10.92 20.03 -3.78
CA ASN A 326 -10.60 20.97 -2.70
C ASN A 326 -9.08 21.07 -2.49
N CYS A 327 -8.36 19.97 -2.69
CA CYS A 327 -6.91 19.95 -2.54
C CYS A 327 -6.19 20.61 -3.72
N LEU A 328 -6.46 20.13 -4.94
CA LEU A 328 -5.77 20.54 -6.15
C LEU A 328 -6.24 21.91 -6.67
N GLY A 329 -7.43 22.36 -6.28
CA GLY A 329 -8.03 23.63 -6.69
C GLY A 329 -8.84 23.52 -7.99
N GLU A 330 -9.33 24.67 -8.49
CA GLU A 330 -10.23 24.75 -9.66
C GLU A 330 -9.61 24.27 -10.99
N ASP A 331 -8.29 24.01 -11.03
CA ASP A 331 -7.59 23.60 -12.25
C ASP A 331 -7.89 22.14 -12.66
N TYR A 332 -8.43 21.32 -11.75
CA TYR A 332 -8.81 19.93 -12.02
C TYR A 332 -10.32 19.78 -11.96
N SER A 333 -10.99 20.04 -13.08
CA SER A 333 -12.45 19.95 -13.16
C SER A 333 -12.94 18.50 -13.06
N THR A 334 -14.10 18.28 -12.43
CA THR A 334 -14.95 17.08 -12.58
C THR A 334 -14.95 16.40 -13.96
N GLU A 335 -14.78 17.14 -15.07
CA GLU A 335 -14.72 16.58 -16.41
C GLU A 335 -13.52 15.62 -16.62
N TRP A 336 -12.38 15.87 -15.98
CA TRP A 336 -11.23 14.96 -16.03
C TRP A 336 -11.56 13.62 -15.37
N PHE A 337 -12.04 13.67 -14.13
CA PHE A 337 -12.41 12.49 -13.36
C PHE A 337 -13.53 11.67 -14.01
N ASN A 338 -14.48 12.33 -14.67
CA ASN A 338 -15.53 11.66 -15.43
C ASN A 338 -15.01 10.88 -16.65
N ASN A 339 -13.79 11.15 -17.11
CA ASN A 339 -13.15 10.41 -18.20
C ASN A 339 -12.24 9.27 -17.72
N ILE A 340 -12.04 9.13 -16.41
CA ILE A 340 -11.27 8.03 -15.84
C ILE A 340 -12.23 6.88 -15.56
N ASP A 341 -12.21 5.88 -16.45
CA ASP A 341 -13.03 4.67 -16.30
C ASP A 341 -12.54 3.80 -15.11
N ASP A 342 -11.32 4.03 -14.63
CA ASP A 342 -10.70 3.28 -13.54
C ASP A 342 -10.77 4.02 -12.20
N TYR A 343 -11.75 3.63 -11.39
CA TYR A 343 -11.96 4.18 -10.05
C TYR A 343 -10.81 3.88 -9.07
N THR A 344 -9.94 2.90 -9.38
CA THR A 344 -8.77 2.61 -8.53
C THR A 344 -7.78 3.77 -8.55
N ILE A 345 -7.59 4.41 -9.71
CA ILE A 345 -6.76 5.60 -9.86
C ILE A 345 -7.31 6.74 -9.00
N ILE A 346 -8.64 6.96 -9.00
CA ILE A 346 -9.26 8.01 -8.17
C ILE A 346 -9.04 7.71 -6.69
N ALA A 347 -9.11 6.44 -6.30
CA ALA A 347 -8.82 6.02 -4.94
C ALA A 347 -7.37 6.28 -4.55
N ASP A 348 -6.42 5.91 -5.40
CA ASP A 348 -4.99 6.12 -5.14
C ASP A 348 -4.65 7.61 -5.05
N ILE A 349 -5.24 8.45 -5.92
CA ILE A 349 -5.09 9.91 -5.85
C ILE A 349 -5.66 10.46 -4.55
N HIS A 350 -6.87 10.05 -4.17
CA HIS A 350 -7.48 10.50 -2.92
C HIS A 350 -6.64 10.09 -1.72
N ASN A 351 -6.20 8.82 -1.67
CA ASN A 351 -5.36 8.28 -0.61
C ASN A 351 -4.04 9.06 -0.50
N TYR A 352 -3.39 9.33 -1.64
CA TYR A 352 -2.16 10.11 -1.68
C TYR A 352 -2.34 11.54 -1.15
N LEU A 353 -3.46 12.19 -1.49
CA LEU A 353 -3.73 13.58 -1.10
C LEU A 353 -4.32 13.71 0.31
N ASN A 354 -4.95 12.66 0.83
CA ASN A 354 -5.61 12.67 2.13
C ASN A 354 -4.57 12.86 3.24
N GLY A 355 -4.64 13.96 3.98
CA GLY A 355 -3.66 14.34 4.99
C GLY A 355 -2.36 14.96 4.45
N ASN A 356 -2.10 14.86 3.14
CA ASN A 356 -0.87 15.32 2.49
C ASN A 356 -1.08 16.44 1.46
N CYS A 357 -2.18 17.19 1.55
CA CYS A 357 -2.47 18.28 0.61
C CYS A 357 -1.61 19.55 0.82
N ASN A 358 -0.33 19.46 0.48
CA ASN A 358 0.63 20.57 0.52
C ASN A 358 1.07 20.98 -0.92
N GLU A 359 1.97 21.96 -1.04
CA GLU A 359 2.47 22.42 -2.36
C GLU A 359 3.20 21.33 -3.14
N GLU A 360 3.94 20.49 -2.41
CA GLU A 360 4.82 19.43 -2.92
C GLU A 360 3.99 18.28 -3.51
N SER A 361 3.00 17.80 -2.76
CA SER A 361 2.05 16.78 -3.21
C SER A 361 1.26 17.25 -4.42
N ARG A 362 0.92 18.54 -4.50
CA ARG A 362 0.22 19.10 -5.68
C ARG A 362 1.13 19.17 -6.91
N ALA A 363 2.41 19.46 -6.73
CA ALA A 363 3.38 19.45 -7.82
C ALA A 363 3.56 18.03 -8.39
N PHE A 364 3.71 17.03 -7.52
CA PHE A 364 3.72 15.63 -7.94
C PHE A 364 2.42 15.23 -8.63
N MET A 365 1.26 15.60 -8.05
CA MET A 365 -0.04 15.27 -8.63
C MET A 365 -0.23 15.81 -10.05
N GLN A 366 0.34 16.98 -10.37
CA GLN A 366 0.32 17.49 -11.74
C GLN A 366 1.07 16.57 -12.71
N LEU A 367 2.22 16.03 -12.30
CA LEU A 367 2.99 15.09 -13.12
C LEU A 367 2.25 13.75 -13.23
N ALA A 368 1.71 13.24 -12.12
CA ALA A 368 0.94 12.01 -12.08
C ALA A 368 -0.31 12.08 -12.97
N ILE A 369 -1.07 13.18 -12.90
CA ILE A 369 -2.28 13.37 -13.71
C ILE A 369 -1.94 13.46 -15.20
N ASN A 370 -0.91 14.21 -15.57
CA ASN A 370 -0.45 14.27 -16.95
C ASN A 370 -0.05 12.87 -17.46
N ALA A 371 0.65 12.10 -16.62
CA ALA A 371 1.01 10.72 -16.96
C ALA A 371 -0.24 9.85 -17.16
N ILE A 372 -1.21 9.90 -16.24
CA ILE A 372 -2.48 9.15 -16.34
C ILE A 372 -3.29 9.56 -17.58
N GLU A 373 -3.36 10.84 -17.91
CA GLU A 373 -4.02 11.35 -19.13
C GLU A 373 -3.42 10.78 -20.39
N ASP A 374 -2.09 10.64 -20.41
CA ASP A 374 -1.36 10.04 -21.51
C ASP A 374 -1.40 8.48 -21.46
N HIS A 375 -2.13 7.89 -20.51
CA HIS A 375 -2.21 6.46 -20.22
C HIS A 375 -0.95 5.83 -19.59
N GLY A 376 -0.11 6.61 -18.93
CA GLY A 376 0.98 6.12 -18.07
C GLY A 376 0.48 5.49 -16.76
N VAL A 377 1.40 4.99 -15.95
CA VAL A 377 1.13 4.37 -14.64
C VAL A 377 1.90 5.10 -13.56
N VAL A 378 1.25 5.29 -12.42
CA VAL A 378 1.80 6.03 -11.28
C VAL A 378 1.81 5.14 -10.06
N ASP A 379 2.98 4.98 -9.46
CA ASP A 379 3.14 4.48 -8.09
C ASP A 379 3.09 5.68 -7.14
N PHE A 380 1.92 5.91 -6.54
CA PHE A 380 1.68 7.03 -5.64
C PHE A 380 2.42 6.89 -4.31
N GLU A 381 2.69 5.66 -3.87
CA GLU A 381 3.41 5.39 -2.62
C GLU A 381 4.87 5.85 -2.77
N ASN A 382 5.52 5.45 -3.87
CA ASN A 382 6.93 5.74 -4.11
C ASN A 382 7.19 7.00 -4.96
N LYS A 383 6.13 7.67 -5.43
CA LYS A 383 6.19 8.83 -6.34
C LYS A 383 6.95 8.54 -7.64
N ILE A 384 6.79 7.31 -8.13
CA ILE A 384 7.41 6.84 -9.36
C ILE A 384 6.37 6.90 -10.47
N ILE A 385 6.74 7.51 -11.60
CA ILE A 385 5.89 7.64 -12.77
C ILE A 385 6.50 6.81 -13.90
N PHE A 386 5.74 5.90 -14.49
CA PHE A 386 6.04 5.29 -15.78
C PHE A 386 5.18 5.99 -16.83
N ASP A 387 5.82 6.73 -17.73
CA ASP A 387 5.06 7.44 -18.76
C ASP A 387 4.39 6.49 -19.77
N ALA A 388 3.55 7.06 -20.62
CA ALA A 388 2.79 6.35 -21.65
C ALA A 388 3.64 5.56 -22.66
N SER A 389 4.92 5.89 -22.80
CA SER A 389 5.80 5.20 -23.74
C SER A 389 6.06 3.73 -23.33
N TRP A 390 5.72 3.36 -22.10
CA TRP A 390 5.81 1.98 -21.59
C TRP A 390 4.60 1.09 -21.90
N ASN A 391 3.51 1.64 -22.46
CA ASN A 391 2.23 0.91 -22.58
C ASN A 391 2.26 -0.34 -23.46
N ASP A 392 3.19 -0.40 -24.42
CA ASP A 392 3.40 -1.56 -25.28
C ASP A 392 4.61 -2.40 -24.84
N ARG A 393 5.07 -2.23 -23.60
CA ARG A 393 6.37 -2.71 -23.08
C ARG A 393 6.27 -3.29 -21.67
N ASP A 394 5.21 -4.04 -21.40
CA ASP A 394 4.90 -4.55 -20.05
C ASP A 394 6.04 -5.39 -19.45
N CYS A 395 6.73 -6.19 -20.27
CA CYS A 395 7.85 -7.00 -19.82
C CYS A 395 9.02 -6.12 -19.35
N GLU A 396 9.50 -5.19 -20.18
CA GLU A 396 10.60 -4.30 -19.84
C GLU A 396 10.25 -3.35 -18.70
N LYS A 397 9.01 -2.84 -18.69
CA LYS A 397 8.47 -2.04 -17.60
C LYS A 397 8.57 -2.78 -16.27
N SER A 398 8.17 -4.06 -16.24
CA SER A 398 8.27 -4.87 -15.02
C SER A 398 9.71 -5.07 -14.56
N ILE A 399 10.68 -5.14 -15.48
CA ILE A 399 12.11 -5.27 -15.17
C ILE A 399 12.64 -3.98 -14.54
N VAL A 400 12.30 -2.82 -15.13
CA VAL A 400 12.69 -1.51 -14.60
C VAL A 400 12.02 -1.26 -13.24
N LEU A 401 10.74 -1.60 -13.09
CA LEU A 401 10.05 -1.52 -11.80
C LEU A 401 10.70 -2.42 -10.74
N ASN A 402 11.17 -3.62 -11.12
CA ASN A 402 11.92 -4.45 -10.18
C ASN A 402 13.21 -3.77 -9.71
N SER A 403 13.86 -2.96 -10.56
CA SER A 403 15.07 -2.21 -10.18
C SER A 403 14.82 -1.08 -9.17
N THR A 404 13.55 -0.77 -8.88
CA THR A 404 13.14 0.17 -7.83
C THR A 404 12.53 -0.53 -6.61
N ASN A 405 12.21 -1.83 -6.70
CA ASN A 405 11.31 -2.52 -5.76
C ASN A 405 12.02 -3.47 -4.76
N GLY A 406 13.21 -3.10 -4.29
CA GLY A 406 13.76 -3.63 -3.04
C GLY A 406 14.55 -4.94 -3.13
N PHE A 407 15.25 -5.22 -4.24
CA PHE A 407 16.18 -6.38 -4.29
C PHE A 407 17.46 -6.16 -3.46
N GLY A 408 17.74 -4.94 -3.00
CA GLY A 408 18.87 -4.61 -2.12
C GLY A 408 18.93 -3.12 -1.76
N ASP A 409 20.10 -2.69 -1.30
CA ASP A 409 20.30 -1.38 -0.65
C ASP A 409 20.09 -0.18 -1.58
N ILE A 410 20.40 -0.27 -2.87
CA ILE A 410 20.19 0.78 -3.88
C ILE A 410 18.70 0.92 -4.16
N SER A 411 18.01 -0.19 -4.44
CA SER A 411 16.56 -0.16 -4.65
C SER A 411 15.83 0.39 -3.41
N ASN A 412 16.25 -0.02 -2.20
CA ASN A 412 15.71 0.51 -0.94
C ASN A 412 16.05 2.00 -0.75
N SER A 413 17.24 2.43 -1.17
CA SER A 413 17.66 3.83 -1.11
C SER A 413 16.83 4.71 -2.04
N ILE A 414 16.45 4.22 -3.23
CA ILE A 414 15.49 4.91 -4.11
C ILE A 414 14.18 5.12 -3.38
N GLN A 415 13.55 4.06 -2.88
CA GLN A 415 12.28 4.19 -2.16
C GLN A 415 12.41 5.15 -0.98
N PHE A 416 13.44 4.98 -0.15
CA PHE A 416 13.68 5.85 1.00
C PHE A 416 13.85 7.31 0.57
N LEU A 417 14.65 7.60 -0.44
CA LEU A 417 14.90 8.99 -0.85
C LEU A 417 13.66 9.64 -1.43
N PHE A 418 12.95 8.99 -2.34
CA PHE A 418 11.75 9.57 -2.96
C PHE A 418 10.56 9.64 -1.97
N ASN A 419 10.50 8.73 -0.99
CA ASN A 419 9.50 8.79 0.08
C ASN A 419 9.77 9.92 1.08
N ASN A 420 11.04 10.18 1.41
CA ASN A 420 11.43 11.22 2.36
C ASN A 420 11.67 12.61 1.76
N ASN A 421 11.76 12.71 0.43
CA ASN A 421 11.93 13.99 -0.26
C ASN A 421 10.65 14.32 -1.04
N PRO A 422 9.63 14.88 -0.37
CA PRO A 422 8.31 15.01 -0.96
C PRO A 422 8.23 15.93 -2.19
N ASN A 423 9.27 16.74 -2.42
CA ASN A 423 9.43 17.65 -3.54
C ASN A 423 9.99 17.00 -4.82
N ILE A 424 10.49 15.77 -4.73
CA ILE A 424 11.22 15.13 -5.81
C ILE A 424 10.40 13.94 -6.32
N SER A 425 10.29 13.83 -7.63
CA SER A 425 9.61 12.73 -8.32
C SER A 425 10.56 12.02 -9.28
N LEU A 426 10.31 10.74 -9.53
CA LEU A 426 11.10 9.92 -10.45
C LEU A 426 10.22 9.50 -11.63
N THR A 427 10.60 9.89 -12.85
CA THR A 427 9.85 9.58 -14.07
C THR A 427 10.66 8.67 -14.99
N TYR A 428 10.15 7.49 -15.29
CA TYR A 428 10.67 6.57 -16.29
C TYR A 428 10.00 6.74 -17.63
N LYS A 429 10.82 6.76 -18.68
CA LYS A 429 10.41 6.94 -20.07
C LYS A 429 11.16 5.99 -20.99
N THR A 430 10.65 5.79 -22.19
CA THR A 430 11.36 5.19 -23.32
C THR A 430 11.38 6.18 -24.49
N GLY A 431 12.45 6.15 -25.27
CA GLY A 431 12.60 7.07 -26.40
C GLY A 431 13.79 6.74 -27.27
N ASP A 432 13.88 7.37 -28.43
CA ASP A 432 15.06 7.25 -29.28
C ASP A 432 16.12 8.27 -28.81
N LEU A 433 17.23 7.78 -28.25
CA LEU A 433 18.33 8.64 -27.83
C LEU A 433 19.35 8.81 -28.97
N GLU A 434 19.65 10.08 -29.30
CA GLU A 434 20.63 10.41 -30.33
C GLU A 434 22.03 9.93 -29.91
N SER A 435 22.51 8.87 -30.54
CA SER A 435 23.82 8.30 -30.25
C SER A 435 24.85 8.66 -31.33
N PRO A 436 26.12 8.90 -30.96
CA PRO A 436 27.21 9.01 -31.93
C PRO A 436 27.29 7.76 -32.83
N PRO A 437 27.74 7.87 -34.10
CA PRO A 437 27.83 6.73 -34.99
C PRO A 437 28.69 5.59 -34.40
N GLY A 438 28.08 4.43 -34.19
CA GLY A 438 28.77 3.24 -33.66
C GLY A 438 28.75 3.11 -32.14
N GLN A 439 28.05 4.00 -31.42
CA GLN A 439 27.80 3.89 -29.99
C GLN A 439 26.30 3.72 -29.76
N LEU A 440 25.92 2.87 -28.81
CA LEU A 440 24.55 2.76 -28.31
C LEU A 440 24.50 3.42 -26.94
N ILE A 441 23.65 4.43 -26.79
CA ILE A 441 23.29 4.96 -25.48
C ILE A 441 22.17 4.08 -24.93
N CYS A 442 22.39 3.42 -23.79
CA CYS A 442 21.40 2.49 -23.21
C CYS A 442 20.23 3.23 -22.55
N ALA A 443 20.55 4.22 -21.71
CA ALA A 443 19.60 5.11 -21.07
C ALA A 443 20.26 6.46 -20.79
N ASN A 444 19.47 7.42 -20.31
CA ASN A 444 19.94 8.73 -19.91
C ASN A 444 19.09 9.30 -18.78
N THR A 445 19.75 9.74 -17.71
CA THR A 445 19.12 10.44 -16.58
C THR A 445 19.24 11.96 -16.76
N ILE A 446 18.13 12.67 -16.61
CA ILE A 446 18.06 14.14 -16.64
C ILE A 446 17.36 14.62 -15.38
N SER A 447 17.99 15.54 -14.66
CA SER A 447 17.41 16.19 -13.49
C SER A 447 16.87 17.57 -13.88
N ASP A 448 15.60 17.80 -13.59
CA ASP A 448 14.94 19.08 -13.71
C ASP A 448 15.12 19.87 -12.39
N PHE A 449 15.42 21.16 -12.51
CA PHE A 449 15.65 22.06 -11.38
C PHE A 449 14.60 23.15 -11.32
N ASP A 450 14.17 23.51 -10.11
CA ASP A 450 13.27 24.63 -9.85
C ASP A 450 13.99 26.00 -9.95
N ASN A 451 13.26 27.10 -9.72
CA ASN A 451 13.84 28.45 -9.75
C ASN A 451 14.85 28.73 -8.62
N ASN A 452 14.91 27.87 -7.61
CA ASN A 452 15.84 27.93 -6.49
C ASN A 452 17.04 26.99 -6.68
N ASN A 453 17.14 26.33 -7.84
CA ASN A 453 18.15 25.33 -8.15
C ASN A 453 18.04 24.05 -7.31
N ASN A 454 16.84 23.74 -6.81
CA ASN A 454 16.54 22.47 -6.18
C ASN A 454 16.03 21.47 -7.21
N VAL A 455 16.33 20.18 -7.04
CA VAL A 455 15.80 19.14 -7.95
C VAL A 455 14.31 18.96 -7.68
N ASN A 456 13.49 18.96 -8.74
CA ASN A 456 12.04 18.74 -8.63
C ASN A 456 11.56 17.43 -9.28
N ASN A 457 12.25 16.98 -10.32
CA ASN A 457 11.92 15.76 -11.06
C ASN A 457 13.21 15.20 -11.65
N ILE A 458 13.36 13.89 -11.58
CA ILE A 458 14.44 13.17 -12.26
C ILE A 458 13.79 12.28 -13.29
N SER A 459 14.15 12.46 -14.56
CA SER A 459 13.64 11.69 -15.69
C SER A 459 14.70 10.72 -16.19
N ILE A 460 14.40 9.42 -16.17
CA ILE A 460 15.23 8.36 -16.74
C ILE A 460 14.60 7.91 -18.06
N THR A 461 15.31 8.09 -19.17
CA THR A 461 14.84 7.68 -20.50
C THR A 461 15.66 6.49 -21.01
N PHE A 462 15.02 5.35 -21.20
CA PHE A 462 15.62 4.17 -21.81
C PHE A 462 15.57 4.26 -23.34
N ASN A 463 16.67 3.92 -24.01
CA ASN A 463 16.73 3.94 -25.46
C ASN A 463 15.96 2.76 -26.05
N ASN A 464 14.96 3.03 -26.90
CA ASN A 464 14.18 1.99 -27.58
C ASN A 464 15.04 0.93 -28.28
N ALA A 465 16.13 1.34 -28.93
CA ALA A 465 17.04 0.42 -29.62
C ALA A 465 17.71 -0.54 -28.65
N PHE A 466 18.07 -0.06 -27.45
CA PHE A 466 18.65 -0.86 -26.37
C PHE A 466 17.62 -1.80 -25.76
N ILE A 467 16.46 -1.30 -25.31
CA ILE A 467 15.49 -2.14 -24.58
C ILE A 467 14.96 -3.28 -25.45
N ASN A 468 14.81 -3.05 -26.76
CA ASN A 468 14.32 -4.05 -27.70
C ASN A 468 15.31 -5.19 -27.98
N GLN A 469 16.58 -5.03 -27.62
CA GLN A 469 17.63 -6.00 -27.92
C GLN A 469 18.27 -6.61 -26.67
N ALA A 470 18.32 -5.86 -25.57
CA ALA A 470 19.02 -6.23 -24.36
C ALA A 470 18.30 -7.36 -23.62
N THR A 471 19.05 -8.10 -22.81
CA THR A 471 18.47 -9.08 -21.89
C THR A 471 17.83 -8.41 -20.67
N ASP A 472 16.99 -9.15 -19.96
CA ASP A 472 16.37 -8.69 -18.73
C ASP A 472 17.39 -8.37 -17.62
N LEU A 473 18.47 -9.16 -17.49
CA LEU A 473 19.60 -8.83 -16.60
C LEU A 473 20.24 -7.48 -16.95
N MET A 474 20.44 -7.19 -18.24
CA MET A 474 21.04 -5.94 -18.68
C MET A 474 20.10 -4.74 -18.46
N ILE A 475 18.81 -4.90 -18.76
CA ILE A 475 17.80 -3.85 -18.52
C ILE A 475 17.72 -3.54 -17.03
N PHE A 476 17.71 -4.57 -16.17
CA PHE A 476 17.72 -4.41 -14.71
C PHE A 476 19.00 -3.70 -14.23
N SER A 477 20.16 -4.12 -14.73
CA SER A 477 21.46 -3.49 -14.42
C SER A 477 21.49 -2.01 -14.81
N ILE A 478 20.97 -1.65 -15.99
CA ILE A 478 20.85 -0.24 -16.40
C ILE A 478 19.86 0.50 -15.50
N GLY A 479 18.74 -0.13 -15.10
CA GLY A 479 17.82 0.44 -14.12
C GLY A 479 18.52 0.84 -12.81
N LEU A 480 19.33 -0.05 -12.25
CA LEU A 480 20.14 0.26 -11.05
C LEU A 480 21.16 1.38 -11.29
N HIS A 481 21.82 1.38 -12.46
CA HIS A 481 22.79 2.42 -12.83
C HIS A 481 22.15 3.81 -12.90
N GLU A 482 21.00 3.94 -13.58
CA GLU A 482 20.27 5.20 -13.68
C GLU A 482 19.62 5.60 -12.34
N ASN A 483 19.23 4.62 -11.52
CA ASN A 483 18.82 4.87 -10.14
C ASN A 483 19.94 5.45 -9.28
N LEU A 484 21.17 4.94 -9.45
CA LEU A 484 22.32 5.51 -8.76
C LEU A 484 22.58 6.96 -9.18
N HIS A 485 22.41 7.30 -10.47
CA HIS A 485 22.41 8.69 -10.92
C HIS A 485 21.40 9.55 -10.16
N ALA A 486 20.17 9.08 -10.01
CA ALA A 486 19.12 9.78 -9.30
C ALA A 486 19.47 9.96 -7.81
N ILE A 487 19.91 8.89 -7.14
CA ILE A 487 20.36 8.91 -5.73
C ILE A 487 21.46 9.94 -5.53
N LEU A 488 22.54 9.85 -6.32
CA LEU A 488 23.71 10.71 -6.16
C LEU A 488 23.38 12.18 -6.43
N THR A 489 22.50 12.46 -7.38
CA THR A 489 22.05 13.84 -7.63
C THR A 489 21.38 14.44 -6.39
N ILE A 490 20.47 13.71 -5.76
CA ILE A 490 19.76 14.16 -4.54
C ILE A 490 20.73 14.29 -3.35
N LEU A 491 21.64 13.32 -3.18
CA LEU A 491 22.62 13.35 -2.08
C LEU A 491 23.56 14.55 -2.19
N LEU A 492 24.09 14.81 -3.39
CA LEU A 492 25.00 15.94 -3.61
C LEU A 492 24.29 17.29 -3.44
N GLU A 493 23.04 17.41 -3.85
CA GLU A 493 22.21 18.60 -3.60
C GLU A 493 22.03 18.86 -2.11
N ASN A 494 21.65 17.83 -1.33
CA ASN A 494 21.45 17.92 0.11
C ASN A 494 22.73 18.29 0.87
N GLU A 495 23.88 17.85 0.35
CA GLU A 495 25.21 18.21 0.89
C GLU A 495 25.75 19.54 0.32
N MET A 496 24.95 20.26 -0.48
CA MET A 496 25.29 21.52 -1.13
C MET A 496 26.58 21.45 -1.96
N ILE A 497 26.84 20.30 -2.59
CA ILE A 497 27.94 20.13 -3.53
C ILE A 497 27.50 20.74 -4.87
N ASP A 498 28.19 21.79 -5.29
CA ASP A 498 27.88 22.54 -6.51
C ASP A 498 28.19 21.71 -7.75
N ILE A 499 27.15 21.23 -8.43
CA ILE A 499 27.25 20.49 -9.68
C ILE A 499 27.22 21.51 -10.84
N ASP A 500 28.30 22.26 -11.04
CA ASP A 500 28.44 23.31 -12.07
C ASP A 500 28.74 22.73 -13.47
N ASN A 501 28.15 21.58 -13.81
CA ASN A 501 28.35 20.92 -15.10
C ASN A 501 27.01 20.61 -15.76
N ASP A 502 26.72 21.28 -16.87
CA ASP A 502 25.50 21.06 -17.66
C ASP A 502 25.38 19.62 -18.23
N ASN A 503 26.42 18.80 -18.13
CA ASN A 503 26.51 17.46 -18.69
C ASN A 503 27.07 16.46 -17.65
N VAL A 504 26.31 16.25 -16.58
CA VAL A 504 26.63 15.38 -15.46
C VAL A 504 26.55 13.90 -15.87
N ASN A 505 27.69 13.23 -16.03
CA ASN A 505 27.75 11.77 -16.25
C ASN A 505 27.92 11.03 -14.90
N LEU A 506 27.56 9.75 -14.81
CA LEU A 506 27.62 8.97 -13.57
C LEU A 506 29.03 8.94 -13.03
N SER A 507 30.01 8.72 -13.90
CA SER A 507 31.42 8.66 -13.49
C SER A 507 31.82 9.91 -12.71
N TYR A 508 31.32 11.08 -13.10
CA TYR A 508 31.56 12.34 -12.37
C TYR A 508 30.82 12.36 -11.03
N LEU A 509 29.53 12.00 -10.98
CA LEU A 509 28.77 11.96 -9.73
C LEU A 509 29.35 10.98 -8.72
N VAL A 510 29.75 9.81 -9.19
CA VAL A 510 30.37 8.75 -8.39
C VAL A 510 31.73 9.20 -7.87
N GLU A 511 32.55 9.85 -8.69
CA GLU A 511 33.84 10.40 -8.25
C GLU A 511 33.66 11.52 -7.21
N GLU A 512 32.72 12.45 -7.40
CA GLU A 512 32.41 13.50 -6.42
C GLU A 512 31.88 12.91 -5.11
N TYR A 513 30.97 11.93 -5.18
CA TYR A 513 30.48 11.22 -4.01
C TYR A 513 31.58 10.43 -3.28
N ALA A 514 32.43 9.72 -4.03
CA ALA A 514 33.55 8.97 -3.47
C ALA A 514 34.54 9.91 -2.77
N ASN A 515 34.84 11.06 -3.37
CA ASN A 515 35.67 12.11 -2.75
C ASN A 515 35.01 12.68 -1.49
N TYR A 516 33.71 12.94 -1.51
CA TYR A 516 32.96 13.38 -0.34
C TYR A 516 33.05 12.36 0.81
N ARG A 517 32.71 11.10 0.54
CA ARG A 517 32.77 9.99 1.51
C ARG A 517 34.17 9.78 2.07
N ALA A 518 35.19 9.80 1.21
CA ALA A 518 36.58 9.67 1.64
C ALA A 518 37.03 10.81 2.56
N ASN A 519 36.67 12.07 2.22
CA ASN A 519 36.97 13.21 3.08
C ASN A 519 36.24 13.13 4.43
N TRP A 520 34.99 12.67 4.44
CA TRP A 520 34.24 12.43 5.66
C TRP A 520 34.94 11.41 6.56
N ILE A 521 35.38 10.26 6.00
CA ILE A 521 36.12 9.23 6.73
C ILE A 521 37.42 9.79 7.33
N ILE A 522 38.19 10.57 6.55
CA ILE A 522 39.45 11.20 7.01
C ILE A 522 39.20 12.17 8.17
N ASN A 523 38.10 12.92 8.12
CA ASN A 523 37.76 13.90 9.17
C ASN A 523 37.31 13.22 10.47
N GLU A 524 36.57 12.10 10.37
CA GLU A 524 36.09 11.35 11.54
C GLU A 524 37.17 10.43 12.15
N ASN A 525 38.16 10.01 11.37
CA ASN A 525 39.15 9.03 11.78
C ASN A 525 40.59 9.56 11.67
N PRO A 526 41.24 9.94 12.80
CA PRO A 526 42.57 10.56 12.80
C PRO A 526 43.71 9.62 12.37
N GLU A 527 43.42 8.34 12.08
CA GLU A 527 44.38 7.38 11.54
C GLU A 527 44.62 7.58 10.04
N TYR A 528 43.63 8.11 9.32
CA TYR A 528 43.75 8.43 7.90
C TYR A 528 44.29 9.84 7.70
N ASN A 529 44.96 10.04 6.57
CA ASN A 529 45.55 11.30 6.17
C ASN A 529 45.09 11.68 4.75
N PRO A 530 45.24 12.94 4.32
CA PRO A 530 44.80 13.37 2.99
C PRO A 530 45.43 12.62 1.80
N GLU A 531 46.57 11.93 1.99
CA GLU A 531 47.18 11.09 0.95
C GLU A 531 46.40 9.77 0.74
N ASP A 532 45.51 9.40 1.67
CA ASP A 532 44.65 8.21 1.60
C ASP A 532 43.35 8.46 0.81
N LEU A 533 43.12 9.69 0.32
CA LEU A 533 41.89 10.07 -0.39
C LEU A 533 41.62 9.18 -1.61
N GLU A 534 42.65 8.91 -2.41
CA GLU A 534 42.53 8.08 -3.63
C GLU A 534 42.16 6.63 -3.27
N PHE A 535 42.74 6.10 -2.18
CA PHE A 535 42.45 4.74 -1.70
C PHE A 535 41.01 4.64 -1.15
N LEU A 536 40.59 5.57 -0.31
CA LEU A 536 39.24 5.60 0.27
C LEU A 536 38.17 5.87 -0.79
N GLY A 537 38.48 6.70 -1.79
CA GLY A 537 37.62 6.89 -2.96
C GLY A 537 37.47 5.60 -3.75
N HIS A 538 38.56 4.84 -3.92
CA HIS A 538 38.53 3.53 -4.57
C HIS A 538 37.67 2.51 -3.81
N GLU A 539 37.77 2.47 -2.47
CA GLU A 539 36.92 1.64 -1.62
C GLU A 539 35.45 2.03 -1.76
N ALA A 540 35.11 3.33 -1.72
CA ALA A 540 33.73 3.79 -1.85
C ALA A 540 33.06 3.38 -3.18
N ILE A 541 33.80 3.44 -4.30
CA ILE A 541 33.29 2.98 -5.60
C ILE A 541 33.19 1.45 -5.64
N SER A 542 34.15 0.74 -5.05
CA SER A 542 34.10 -0.72 -4.96
C SER A 542 32.89 -1.22 -4.17
N ASP A 543 32.56 -0.55 -3.06
CA ASP A 543 31.34 -0.83 -2.27
C ASP A 543 30.08 -0.68 -3.14
N ILE A 544 29.98 0.40 -3.92
CA ILE A 544 28.84 0.63 -4.85
C ILE A 544 28.74 -0.50 -5.88
N VAL A 545 29.86 -0.92 -6.48
CA VAL A 545 29.88 -2.00 -7.47
C VAL A 545 29.45 -3.32 -6.84
N GLU A 546 29.89 -3.61 -5.62
CA GLU A 546 29.50 -4.82 -4.87
C GLU A 546 27.98 -4.83 -4.56
N ASP A 547 27.43 -3.69 -4.16
CA ASP A 547 26.00 -3.52 -3.88
C ASP A 547 25.16 -3.75 -5.15
N ILE A 548 25.54 -3.11 -6.27
CA ILE A 548 24.88 -3.32 -7.58
C ILE A 548 24.96 -4.79 -7.97
N ALA A 549 26.15 -5.41 -7.90
CA ALA A 549 26.35 -6.80 -8.30
C ALA A 549 25.49 -7.76 -7.46
N THR A 550 25.35 -7.49 -6.16
CA THR A 550 24.50 -8.26 -5.25
C THR A 550 23.03 -8.17 -5.62
N GLU A 551 22.55 -6.98 -6.03
CA GLU A 551 21.18 -6.79 -6.48
C GLU A 551 20.90 -7.46 -7.82
N ILE A 552 21.80 -7.31 -8.80
CA ILE A 552 21.67 -7.98 -10.11
C ILE A 552 21.64 -9.50 -9.90
N LYS A 553 22.50 -10.04 -9.02
CA LYS A 553 22.50 -11.46 -8.67
C LYS A 553 21.18 -11.91 -8.03
N SER A 554 20.65 -11.12 -7.10
CA SER A 554 19.36 -11.42 -6.45
C SER A 554 18.22 -11.47 -7.47
N TYR A 555 18.17 -10.50 -8.38
CA TYR A 555 17.23 -10.49 -9.49
C TYR A 555 17.45 -11.69 -10.43
N GLY A 556 18.69 -12.00 -10.78
CA GLY A 556 19.02 -13.14 -11.64
C GLY A 556 18.58 -14.48 -11.06
N ILE A 557 18.82 -14.71 -9.77
CA ILE A 557 18.35 -15.90 -9.05
C ILE A 557 16.82 -15.95 -9.03
N TYR A 558 16.15 -14.82 -8.79
CA TYR A 558 14.68 -14.71 -8.84
C TYR A 558 14.11 -15.11 -10.22
N ARG A 559 14.82 -14.75 -11.30
CA ARG A 559 14.48 -15.14 -12.69
C ARG A 559 14.91 -16.56 -13.05
N GLY A 560 15.67 -17.23 -12.19
CA GLY A 560 16.12 -18.61 -12.37
C GLY A 560 17.45 -18.77 -13.11
N TYR A 561 18.23 -17.69 -13.24
CA TYR A 561 19.58 -17.73 -13.80
C TYR A 561 20.59 -18.24 -12.75
N ASP A 562 21.58 -19.01 -13.23
CA ASP A 562 22.67 -19.58 -12.41
C ASP A 562 24.02 -19.15 -12.99
N ALA A 563 24.16 -17.85 -13.25
CA ALA A 563 25.41 -17.26 -13.68
C ALA A 563 26.41 -17.21 -12.51
N ASN A 564 27.70 -17.20 -12.82
CA ASN A 564 28.74 -17.06 -11.80
C ASN A 564 28.81 -15.62 -11.27
N ASP A 565 29.35 -15.44 -10.05
CA ASP A 565 29.43 -14.13 -9.39
C ASP A 565 30.14 -13.05 -10.23
N PHE A 566 31.17 -13.44 -10.98
CA PHE A 566 31.90 -12.52 -11.86
C PHE A 566 31.02 -11.98 -13.00
N HIS A 567 30.00 -12.72 -13.46
CA HIS A 567 29.06 -12.23 -14.47
C HIS A 567 28.22 -11.07 -13.94
N TYR A 568 27.71 -11.19 -12.72
CA TYR A 568 26.92 -10.13 -12.08
C TYR A 568 27.80 -8.93 -11.72
N GLU A 569 29.04 -9.17 -11.26
CA GLU A 569 30.04 -8.12 -11.04
C GLU A 569 30.37 -7.37 -12.34
N ALA A 570 30.55 -8.09 -13.46
CA ALA A 570 30.79 -7.47 -14.76
C ALA A 570 29.63 -6.56 -15.18
N LEU A 571 28.38 -6.97 -14.98
CA LEU A 571 27.22 -6.13 -15.25
C LEU A 571 27.16 -4.89 -14.35
N ALA A 572 27.57 -4.99 -13.09
CA ALA A 572 27.64 -3.86 -12.17
C ALA A 572 28.62 -2.75 -12.61
N TRP A 573 29.62 -3.08 -13.43
CA TRP A 573 30.55 -2.10 -14.02
C TRP A 573 29.97 -1.30 -15.19
N THR A 574 28.74 -1.60 -15.63
CA THR A 574 28.10 -0.90 -16.74
C THR A 574 28.08 0.61 -16.50
N GLY A 575 28.57 1.38 -17.47
CA GLY A 575 28.67 2.85 -17.44
C GLY A 575 29.69 3.42 -16.43
N LEU A 576 30.45 2.55 -15.75
CA LEU A 576 31.58 2.92 -14.88
C LEU A 576 32.95 2.69 -15.55
N GLY A 577 32.97 2.32 -16.83
CA GLY A 577 34.19 2.02 -17.59
C GLY A 577 35.19 3.19 -17.70
N ASP A 578 34.71 4.43 -17.58
CA ASP A 578 35.56 5.62 -17.63
C ASP A 578 36.11 6.05 -16.26
N THR A 579 35.66 5.42 -15.16
CA THR A 579 36.13 5.75 -13.81
C THR A 579 37.59 5.36 -13.63
N LEU A 580 38.32 6.12 -12.81
CA LEU A 580 39.70 5.76 -12.46
C LEU A 580 39.80 4.31 -11.95
N ASN A 581 38.84 3.87 -11.14
CA ASN A 581 38.76 2.52 -10.60
C ASN A 581 38.77 1.44 -11.68
N PHE A 582 37.93 1.57 -12.71
CA PHE A 582 37.88 0.60 -13.80
C PHE A 582 39.21 0.57 -14.57
N THR A 583 39.79 1.74 -14.85
CA THR A 583 41.06 1.83 -15.59
C THR A 583 42.26 1.22 -14.86
N LEU A 584 42.16 1.03 -13.53
CA LEU A 584 43.19 0.39 -12.71
C LEU A 584 43.11 -1.15 -12.73
N LEU A 585 42.02 -1.73 -13.25
CA LEU A 585 41.88 -3.18 -13.41
C LEU A 585 42.90 -3.71 -14.44
N GLU A 586 43.25 -5.00 -14.35
CA GLU A 586 44.09 -5.61 -15.37
C GLU A 586 43.37 -5.60 -16.73
N GLN A 587 44.09 -5.34 -17.83
CA GLN A 587 43.46 -5.22 -19.16
C GLN A 587 42.64 -6.45 -19.55
N ASP A 588 43.17 -7.66 -19.30
CA ASP A 588 42.46 -8.91 -19.60
C ASP A 588 41.13 -9.03 -18.82
N PHE A 589 41.04 -8.38 -17.65
CA PHE A 589 39.83 -8.33 -16.83
C PHE A 589 38.84 -7.29 -17.35
N GLN A 590 39.32 -6.11 -17.74
CA GLN A 590 38.51 -5.08 -18.42
C GLN A 590 37.87 -5.65 -19.70
N ASP A 591 38.68 -6.30 -20.55
CA ASP A 591 38.22 -6.93 -21.79
C ASP A 591 37.13 -7.98 -21.51
N SER A 592 37.26 -8.74 -20.43
CA SER A 592 36.27 -9.76 -20.04
C SER A 592 34.95 -9.14 -19.56
N ILE A 593 35.01 -8.02 -18.82
CA ILE A 593 33.83 -7.27 -18.39
C ILE A 593 33.12 -6.66 -19.60
N GLU A 594 33.86 -6.00 -20.49
CA GLU A 594 33.32 -5.38 -21.71
C GLU A 594 32.63 -6.41 -22.61
N ASP A 595 33.24 -7.60 -22.77
CA ASP A 595 32.65 -8.71 -23.51
C ASP A 595 31.30 -9.16 -22.91
N ILE A 596 31.22 -9.35 -21.58
CA ILE A 596 29.99 -9.76 -20.90
C ILE A 596 28.89 -8.70 -21.08
N ILE A 597 29.23 -7.41 -20.88
CA ILE A 597 28.30 -6.30 -21.08
C ILE A 597 27.81 -6.27 -22.54
N ASP A 598 28.68 -6.46 -23.52
CA ASP A 598 28.29 -6.51 -24.95
C ASP A 598 27.37 -7.69 -25.24
N TYR A 599 27.64 -8.87 -24.68
CA TYR A 599 26.78 -10.05 -24.88
C TYR A 599 25.37 -9.83 -24.34
N GLU A 600 25.24 -9.26 -23.15
CA GLU A 600 23.95 -9.00 -22.49
C GLU A 600 23.22 -7.80 -23.14
N THR A 601 23.97 -6.80 -23.60
CA THR A 601 23.42 -5.63 -24.33
C THR A 601 22.93 -5.99 -25.73
N THR A 602 23.59 -6.91 -26.43
CA THR A 602 23.23 -7.30 -27.81
C THR A 602 22.40 -8.58 -27.88
N ASN A 603 22.14 -9.20 -26.72
CA ASN A 603 21.54 -10.53 -26.61
C ASN A 603 22.25 -11.53 -27.53
N PHE A 604 23.57 -11.61 -27.38
CA PHE A 604 24.35 -12.65 -28.05
C PHE A 604 24.11 -13.98 -27.32
N ALA A 605 22.98 -14.62 -27.65
CA ALA A 605 22.41 -15.79 -26.99
C ALA A 605 23.36 -16.96 -26.64
N PRO A 606 24.49 -17.20 -27.34
CA PRO A 606 25.43 -18.23 -26.89
C PRO A 606 26.20 -17.90 -25.60
N LEU A 607 26.29 -16.61 -25.22
CA LEU A 607 27.12 -16.12 -24.12
C LEU A 607 26.39 -15.17 -23.15
N ALA A 608 25.22 -14.65 -23.52
CA ALA A 608 24.33 -13.98 -22.59
C ALA A 608 23.64 -15.00 -21.66
N GLU A 609 23.53 -14.68 -20.38
CA GLU A 609 22.83 -15.49 -19.37
C GLU A 609 21.37 -15.03 -19.24
N GLY A 610 21.11 -13.72 -19.38
CA GLY A 610 19.76 -13.17 -19.37
C GLY A 610 18.96 -13.49 -20.64
N GLN A 611 17.68 -13.13 -20.65
CA GLN A 611 16.80 -13.31 -21.81
C GLN A 611 16.13 -11.98 -22.20
N PRO A 612 15.98 -11.69 -23.50
CA PRO A 612 15.20 -10.52 -23.94
C PRO A 612 13.71 -10.71 -23.58
N CYS A 613 12.97 -9.62 -23.58
CA CYS A 613 11.51 -9.67 -23.57
C CYS A 613 10.98 -10.21 -24.91
N ASP A 614 9.98 -11.11 -24.84
CA ASP A 614 9.38 -11.81 -25.99
C ASP A 614 8.23 -11.05 -26.67
#